data_AF-A0A7W0T6H5-F1
#
_entry.id   AF-A0A7W0T6H5-F1
#
_cell.length_a   1.000
_cell.length_b   1.000
_cell.length_c   1.000
_cell.angle_alpha   90.00
_cell.angle_beta   90.00
_cell.angle_gamma   90.00
#
_symmetry.space_group_name_H-M   'P 1'
#
loop_
_entity.id
_entity.type
_entity.pdbx_description
1 polymer ?
#
loop_
_entity_poly.entity_id
_entity_poly.type
_entity_poly.pdbx_seq_one_letter_code
_entity_poly.pdbx_strand_id
1 'polypeptide(L)'
;MDVAACFAARRYATEDSLMVEVDGVRHRIDGGLDGATCSRTRRRPDLVTDQSGAGALLLGGVTVSALVAGRRATVRDDHARTRADAFMTLAPVPHSTTGF
;
A
#
# COMPACT_ATOMS: atom_id res chain seq x y z
N MET A 1 -7.00 7.91 9.48
CA MET A 1 -5.61 8.10 9.01
C MET A 1 -5.67 8.96 7.77
N ASP A 2 -4.79 9.96 7.63
CA ASP A 2 -4.64 10.64 6.34
C ASP A 2 -3.87 9.71 5.39
N VAL A 3 -4.61 9.07 4.48
CA VAL A 3 -4.06 8.07 3.54
C VAL A 3 -2.97 8.66 2.66
N ALA A 4 -3.18 9.90 2.18
CA ALA A 4 -2.23 10.54 1.29
C ALA A 4 -0.94 10.89 2.02
N ALA A 5 -1.06 11.53 3.19
CA ALA A 5 0.11 11.89 3.99
C ALA A 5 0.92 10.66 4.41
N CYS A 6 0.25 9.59 4.86
CA CYS A 6 0.93 8.38 5.33
C CYS A 6 1.71 7.67 4.22
N PHE A 7 1.13 7.48 3.03
CA PHE A 7 1.84 6.81 1.94
C PHE A 7 2.91 7.71 1.29
N ALA A 8 2.74 9.04 1.30
CA ALA A 8 3.77 9.97 0.83
C ALA A 8 4.98 10.06 1.78
N ALA A 9 4.79 9.84 3.07
CA ALA A 9 5.86 9.91 4.07
C ALA A 9 6.83 8.71 4.03
N ARG A 10 6.50 7.67 3.28
CA ARG A 10 7.23 6.40 3.24
C ARG A 10 8.19 6.34 2.04
N ARG A 11 9.24 5.53 2.15
CA ARG A 11 10.07 5.10 1.01
C ARG A 11 9.72 3.68 0.61
N TYR A 12 9.90 3.38 -0.67
CA TYR A 12 9.55 2.09 -1.26
C TYR A 12 10.79 1.46 -1.88
N ALA A 13 10.92 0.14 -1.76
CA ALA A 13 12.12 -0.56 -2.25
C ALA A 13 12.15 -0.68 -3.78
N THR A 14 11.02 -0.44 -4.45
CA THR A 14 10.86 -0.53 -5.90
C THR A 14 10.38 0.82 -6.43
N GLU A 15 11.06 1.33 -7.47
CA GLU A 15 10.61 2.48 -8.26
C GLU A 15 9.38 2.09 -9.08
N ASP A 16 8.19 2.45 -8.60
CA ASP A 16 6.94 2.09 -9.26
C ASP A 16 5.78 3.01 -8.87
N SER A 17 4.67 2.87 -9.60
CA SER A 17 3.38 3.48 -9.29
C SER A 17 2.35 2.41 -8.95
N LEU A 18 1.59 2.62 -7.86
CA LEU A 18 0.45 1.78 -7.50
C LEU A 18 -0.82 2.61 -7.37
N MET A 19 -1.92 2.19 -8.02
CA MET A 19 -3.23 2.80 -7.84
C MET A 19 -4.00 2.06 -6.74
N VAL A 20 -4.28 2.75 -5.64
CA VAL A 20 -4.98 2.18 -4.48
C VAL A 20 -6.29 2.92 -4.26
N GLU A 21 -7.37 2.18 -4.06
CA GLU A 21 -8.64 2.73 -3.58
C GLU A 21 -8.81 2.38 -2.10
N VAL A 22 -9.01 3.40 -1.27
CA VAL A 22 -9.27 3.27 0.18
C VAL A 22 -10.60 3.93 0.47
N ASP A 23 -11.57 3.15 0.96
CA ASP A 23 -12.93 3.63 1.27
C ASP A 23 -13.58 4.42 0.11
N GLY A 24 -13.38 3.95 -1.11
CA GLY A 24 -13.90 4.58 -2.33
C GLY A 24 -13.11 5.80 -2.83
N VAL A 25 -12.04 6.21 -2.12
CA VAL A 25 -11.16 7.29 -2.56
C VAL A 25 -9.93 6.70 -3.26
N ARG A 26 -9.69 7.13 -4.50
CA ARG A 26 -8.59 6.63 -5.32
C ARG A 26 -7.34 7.50 -5.19
N HIS A 27 -6.24 6.83 -4.92
CA HIS A 27 -4.92 7.37 -4.75
C HIS A 27 -3.96 6.75 -5.77
N ARG A 28 -3.04 7.56 -6.27
CA ARG A 28 -1.83 7.11 -6.95
C ARG A 28 -0.69 7.31 -5.99
N ILE A 29 0.02 6.23 -5.70
CA ILE A 29 1.26 6.25 -4.93
C ILE A 29 2.39 6.08 -5.94
N ASP A 30 3.25 7.08 -6.03
CA ASP A 30 4.51 7.01 -6.75
C ASP A 30 5.61 6.89 -5.71
N GLY A 31 6.31 5.77 -5.68
CA GLY A 31 7.25 5.45 -4.61
C GLY A 31 8.56 4.89 -5.13
N GLY A 32 9.61 5.18 -4.38
CA GLY A 32 10.97 4.78 -4.68
C GLY A 32 11.90 4.95 -3.49
N LEU A 33 13.19 4.71 -3.72
CA LEU A 33 14.21 4.83 -2.66
C LEU A 33 14.46 6.30 -2.28
N ASP A 34 14.22 7.21 -3.22
CA ASP A 34 14.42 8.66 -3.03
C ASP A 34 13.24 9.34 -2.32
N GLY A 35 12.09 8.67 -2.24
CA GLY A 35 10.89 9.21 -1.59
C GLY A 35 9.61 8.67 -2.21
N ALA A 36 8.49 9.28 -1.82
CA ALA A 36 7.20 8.98 -2.40
C ALA A 36 6.29 10.20 -2.47
N THR A 37 5.31 10.12 -3.35
CA THR A 37 4.17 11.03 -3.40
C THR A 37 2.88 10.24 -3.44
N CYS A 38 1.83 10.80 -2.85
CA CYS A 38 0.50 10.22 -2.91
C CYS A 38 -0.51 11.30 -3.26
N SER A 39 -1.21 11.12 -4.38
CA SER A 39 -2.15 12.10 -4.90
C SER A 39 -3.46 11.44 -5.32
N ARG A 40 -4.55 12.20 -5.36
CA ARG A 40 -5.83 11.68 -5.87
C ARG A 40 -5.72 11.37 -7.35
N THR A 41 -6.34 10.28 -7.78
CA THR A 41 -6.37 9.88 -9.19
C THR A 41 -7.76 9.45 -9.62
N ARG A 42 -8.01 9.48 -10.93
CA ARG A 42 -9.21 8.88 -11.55
C ARG A 42 -8.90 7.53 -12.21
N ARG A 43 -7.62 7.14 -12.27
CA ARG A 43 -7.20 5.86 -12.84
C ARG A 43 -7.83 4.69 -12.09
N ARG A 44 -8.05 3.58 -12.80
CA ARG A 44 -8.60 2.36 -12.21
C ARG A 44 -7.64 1.83 -11.13
N PRO A 45 -8.14 1.43 -9.95
CA PRO A 45 -7.29 0.89 -8.90
C PRO A 45 -6.73 -0.48 -9.29
N ASP A 46 -5.49 -0.72 -8.88
CA ASP A 46 -4.83 -2.03 -8.85
C ASP A 46 -5.21 -2.79 -7.58
N LEU A 47 -5.43 -2.06 -6.48
CA LEU A 47 -5.77 -2.55 -5.15
C LEU A 47 -6.94 -1.75 -4.57
N VAL A 48 -7.93 -2.43 -4.00
CA VAL A 48 -9.07 -1.82 -3.29
C VAL A 48 -9.12 -2.39 -1.87
N THR A 49 -9.22 -1.52 -0.88
CA THR A 49 -9.29 -1.90 0.55
C THR A 49 -10.03 -0.83 1.37
N ASP A 50 -10.19 -1.09 2.66
CA ASP A 50 -10.71 -0.13 3.63
C ASP A 50 -9.57 0.55 4.41
N GLN A 51 -9.90 1.49 5.30
CA GLN A 51 -8.88 2.15 6.12
C GLN A 51 -8.05 1.17 6.97
N SER A 52 -8.63 0.05 7.39
CA SER A 52 -7.92 -0.94 8.23
C SER A 52 -6.87 -1.71 7.41
N GLY A 53 -7.22 -2.11 6.19
CA GLY A 53 -6.28 -2.75 5.27
C GLY A 53 -5.19 -1.78 4.81
N ALA A 54 -5.53 -0.51 4.55
CA ALA A 54 -4.53 0.51 4.27
C ALA A 54 -3.55 0.70 5.44
N GLY A 55 -4.06 0.72 6.68
CA GLY A 55 -3.22 0.79 7.88
C GLY A 55 -2.32 -0.42 8.07
N ALA A 56 -2.81 -1.64 7.78
CA ALA A 56 -2.02 -2.87 7.87
C ALA A 56 -0.82 -2.87 6.90
N LEU A 57 -0.98 -2.29 5.71
CA LEU A 57 0.10 -2.18 4.71
C LEU A 57 1.15 -1.11 5.05
N LEU A 58 0.81 -0.14 5.90
CA LEU A 58 1.61 1.07 6.08
C LEU A 58 3.03 0.79 6.56
N LEU A 59 3.22 -0.22 7.42
CA LEU A 59 4.55 -0.56 7.96
C LEU A 59 5.31 -1.58 7.08
N GLY A 60 4.64 -2.20 6.10
CA GLY A 60 5.23 -3.20 5.21
C GLY A 60 5.48 -4.57 5.82
N GLY A 61 4.92 -4.86 7.00
CA GLY A 61 4.95 -6.19 7.62
C GLY A 61 3.80 -7.12 7.19
N VAL A 62 2.77 -6.57 6.54
CA VAL A 62 1.63 -7.31 5.99
C VAL A 62 1.66 -7.19 4.47
N THR A 63 1.50 -8.31 3.77
CA THR A 63 1.47 -8.36 2.31
C THR A 63 0.06 -8.12 1.78
N VAL A 64 -0.05 -7.61 0.55
CA VAL A 64 -1.32 -7.47 -0.16
C VAL A 64 -1.95 -8.84 -0.38
N SER A 65 -1.16 -9.86 -0.72
CA SER A 65 -1.62 -11.25 -0.83
C SER A 65 -2.29 -11.76 0.46
N ALA A 66 -1.75 -11.44 1.64
CA ALA A 66 -2.36 -11.82 2.91
C ALA A 66 -3.72 -11.13 3.14
N LEU A 67 -3.84 -9.85 2.80
CA LEU A 67 -5.12 -9.14 2.90
C LEU A 67 -6.16 -9.68 1.91
N VAL A 68 -5.76 -10.03 0.68
CA VAL A 68 -6.66 -10.65 -0.31
C VAL A 68 -7.14 -12.01 0.18
N ALA A 69 -6.24 -12.86 0.69
CA ALA A 69 -6.60 -14.16 1.26
C ALA A 69 -7.57 -14.02 2.44
N GLY A 70 -7.38 -12.99 3.28
CA GLY A 70 -8.26 -12.63 4.38
C GLY A 70 -9.53 -11.87 3.99
N ARG A 71 -9.80 -11.67 2.69
CA ARG A 71 -10.93 -10.89 2.15
C ARG A 71 -11.02 -9.46 2.69
N ARG A 72 -9.87 -8.87 3.03
CA ARG A 72 -9.72 -7.46 3.48
C ARG A 72 -9.27 -6.53 2.36
N ALA A 73 -8.89 -7.08 1.21
CA ALA A 73 -8.57 -6.33 0.02
C ALA A 73 -8.97 -7.11 -1.23
N THR A 74 -9.15 -6.39 -2.35
CA THR A 74 -9.29 -6.99 -3.67
C THR A 74 -8.25 -6.39 -4.61
N VAL A 75 -7.75 -7.20 -5.53
CA VAL A 75 -6.74 -6.81 -6.52
C VAL A 75 -7.31 -6.97 -7.91
N ARG A 76 -6.85 -6.15 -8.84
CA ARG A 76 -7.37 -6.14 -10.22
C ARG A 76 -7.11 -7.46 -10.94
N ASP A 77 -5.89 -7.97 -10.81
CA ASP A 77 -5.39 -9.18 -11.47
C ASP A 77 -4.16 -9.71 -10.72
N ASP A 78 -3.71 -10.92 -11.07
CA ASP A 78 -2.57 -11.57 -10.41
C ASP A 78 -1.25 -10.81 -10.60
N HIS A 79 -1.08 -10.13 -11.73
CA HIS A 79 0.12 -9.32 -11.99
C HIS A 79 0.15 -8.07 -11.08
N ALA A 80 -0.99 -7.39 -10.92
CA ALA A 80 -1.17 -6.30 -9.98
C ALA A 80 -0.92 -6.75 -8.53
N ARG A 81 -1.35 -7.96 -8.15
CA ARG A 81 -1.06 -8.53 -6.83
C ARG A 81 0.44 -8.65 -6.57
N THR A 82 1.16 -9.30 -7.48
CA THR A 82 2.60 -9.53 -7.36
C THR A 82 3.38 -8.21 -7.27
N ARG A 83 3.02 -7.22 -8.10
CA ARG A 83 3.61 -5.88 -8.04
C ARG A 83 3.30 -5.16 -6.74
N ALA A 84 2.05 -5.21 -6.28
CA ALA A 84 1.65 -4.54 -5.05
C ALA A 84 2.34 -5.13 -3.81
N ASP A 85 2.56 -6.45 -3.77
CA ASP A 85 3.35 -7.10 -2.72
C ASP A 85 4.80 -6.61 -2.71
N ALA A 86 5.46 -6.61 -3.87
CA ALA A 86 6.84 -6.14 -4.00
C ALA A 86 6.98 -4.65 -3.62
N PHE A 87 6.00 -3.84 -4.02
CA PHE A 87 5.98 -2.42 -3.72
C PHE A 87 5.78 -2.15 -2.22
N MET A 88 4.79 -2.79 -1.57
CA MET A 88 4.41 -2.47 -0.18
C MET A 88 5.31 -3.08 0.89
N THR A 89 5.99 -4.19 0.56
CA THR A 89 6.85 -4.91 1.50
C THR A 89 8.13 -4.13 1.80
N LEU A 90 8.53 -4.12 3.07
CA LEU A 90 9.79 -3.51 3.51
C LEU A 90 10.67 -4.55 4.20
N ALA A 91 11.98 -4.46 3.98
CA ALA A 91 12.99 -5.19 4.71
C ALA A 91 13.98 -4.20 5.37
N PRO A 92 14.34 -4.36 6.66
CA PRO A 92 13.89 -5.41 7.58
C PRO A 92 12.42 -5.27 7.98
N VAL A 93 11.82 -6.36 8.45
CA VAL A 93 10.43 -6.37 8.92
C VAL A 93 10.25 -5.43 10.11
N PRO A 94 9.12 -4.71 10.19
CA PRO A 94 8.84 -3.83 11.32
C PRO A 94 8.69 -4.63 12.61
N HIS A 95 9.12 -4.04 13.72
CA HIS A 95 9.03 -4.63 15.06
C HIS A 95 8.48 -3.60 16.04
N SER A 96 7.80 -4.07 17.08
CA SER A 96 7.39 -3.22 18.19
C SER A 96 8.62 -2.82 19.00
N THR A 97 8.82 -1.52 19.19
CA THR A 97 9.90 -0.99 20.03
C THR A 97 9.52 -0.99 21.51
N THR A 98 8.23 -0.81 21.78
CA THR A 98 7.58 -0.83 23.11
C THR A 98 6.09 -1.17 22.93
N GLY A 99 5.32 -1.33 24.01
CA GLY A 99 3.95 -1.88 23.98
C GLY A 99 2.81 -0.86 24.11
N PHE A 100 3.01 0.41 23.74
CA PHE A 100 2.04 1.48 23.95
C PHE A 100 1.94 2.43 22.76
#